data_AF-A0A929JD99-F1
#
_entry.id   AF-A0A929JD99-F1
#
_cell.length_a   1.000
_cell.length_b   1.000
_cell.length_c   1.000
_cell.angle_alpha   90.00
_cell.angle_beta   90.00
_cell.angle_gamma   90.00
#
_symmetry.space_group_name_H-M   'P 1'
#
loop_
_entity.id
_entity.type
_entity.pdbx_description
1 polymer ?
#
loop_
_entity_poly.entity_id
_entity_poly.type
_entity_poly.pdbx_seq_one_letter_code
_entity_poly.pdbx_strand_id
1 'polypeptide(L)'
;DTDTNLTAKVSETYKRLGEIDNAYKSLLDISTRIDSDIKKLNGDIGTVAEQSSSGIKNLEKATIEQSISQSNEFSQKNKHVVSRVNQLVETSKMTSEMLDQKIQHTTDSILLIEKNLISEIDELSSSTDDKTRNIIDDAEQTKAKVLKLQAVDEAIIKRATMLEITSAELGVQSQMLQSSTDMLQASTESLSEGLFDLAERTRELEQLSKEQAESIDGLLKESAELAGKVVDLSHRESSHFNMASAGFLLLLIMAVIIYFVQQGQFDSIALKLNGQSEVIDTRLVDIKQAQSDASDGLSQSVVDLKQELEKKVEMMNAAMQDDLRREIAAGVELVSHEVQGLQDHVDSVEGRLNLESINGRLGDDNIIHGEQWLRALPAENFVIQMAYVDSSDQLYELAQYYNYYLKDTLSYFDVTRDGVTAYVLLSGNYPSHQEAEAALQAMPRYIDMQRPLVRDVASVQQFISR
;
A
#
# COMPACT_ATOMS: atom_id res chain seq x y z
N ASP A 1 -43.73 186.62 13.58
CA ASP A 1 -43.70 185.56 12.57
C ASP A 1 -43.15 184.26 13.17
N THR A 2 -43.86 183.72 14.18
CA THR A 2 -43.39 182.63 15.05
C THR A 2 -44.51 181.67 15.50
N ASP A 3 -45.64 181.63 14.78
CA ASP A 3 -46.82 180.85 15.20
C ASP A 3 -47.08 179.57 14.36
N THR A 4 -46.38 179.40 13.24
CA THR A 4 -46.51 178.21 12.36
C THR A 4 -45.65 177.00 12.77
N ASN A 5 -44.82 177.13 13.82
CA ASN A 5 -43.86 176.08 14.24
C ASN A 5 -44.45 175.08 15.26
N LEU A 6 -45.45 175.49 16.06
CA LEU A 6 -46.00 174.66 17.12
C LEU A 6 -46.92 173.56 16.57
N THR A 7 -47.79 173.90 15.62
CA THR A 7 -48.79 172.97 15.06
C THR A 7 -48.14 171.82 14.29
N ALA A 8 -47.06 172.09 13.56
CA ALA A 8 -46.30 171.05 12.85
C ALA A 8 -45.59 170.09 13.82
N LYS A 9 -44.99 170.61 14.90
CA LYS A 9 -44.36 169.77 15.94
C LYS A 9 -45.37 168.94 16.72
N VAL A 10 -46.56 169.49 17.01
CA VAL A 10 -47.63 168.73 17.67
C VAL A 10 -48.14 167.62 16.74
N SER A 11 -48.37 167.90 15.47
CA SER A 11 -48.80 166.88 14.48
C SER A 11 -47.74 165.79 14.27
N GLU A 12 -46.46 166.14 14.20
CA GLU A 12 -45.32 165.20 14.13
C GLU A 12 -45.25 164.33 15.40
N THR A 13 -45.51 164.91 16.57
CA THR A 13 -45.53 164.20 17.85
C THR A 13 -46.68 163.19 17.92
N TYR A 14 -47.89 163.57 17.49
CA TYR A 14 -49.03 162.64 17.41
C TYR A 14 -48.81 161.53 16.38
N LYS A 15 -48.16 161.84 15.24
CA LYS A 15 -47.78 160.82 14.25
C LYS A 15 -46.77 159.82 14.84
N ARG A 16 -45.73 160.31 15.51
CA ARG A 16 -44.76 159.45 16.22
C ARG A 16 -45.40 158.64 17.34
N LEU A 17 -46.37 159.20 18.07
CA LEU A 17 -47.12 158.48 19.09
C LEU A 17 -47.96 157.35 18.50
N GLY A 18 -48.59 157.58 17.33
CA GLY A 18 -49.31 156.55 16.59
C GLY A 18 -48.39 155.48 16.01
N GLU A 19 -47.20 155.84 15.53
CA GLU A 19 -46.17 154.89 15.10
C GLU A 19 -45.65 154.04 16.28
N ILE A 20 -45.49 154.62 17.46
CA ILE A 20 -45.13 153.91 18.70
C ILE A 20 -46.25 152.96 19.14
N ASP A 21 -47.52 153.37 19.09
CA ASP A 21 -48.66 152.50 19.42
C ASP A 21 -48.76 151.31 18.45
N ASN A 22 -48.54 151.55 17.16
CA ASN A 22 -48.50 150.49 16.15
C ASN A 22 -47.29 149.55 16.36
N ALA A 23 -46.13 150.08 16.73
CA ALA A 23 -44.96 149.28 17.07
C ALA A 23 -45.21 148.43 18.33
N TYR A 24 -45.89 149.00 19.34
CA TYR A 24 -46.26 148.29 20.56
C TYR A 24 -47.27 147.17 20.28
N LYS A 25 -48.29 147.41 19.45
CA LYS A 25 -49.23 146.38 18.98
C LYS A 25 -48.54 145.27 18.20
N SER A 26 -47.60 145.61 17.32
CA SER A 26 -46.79 144.64 16.57
C SER A 26 -45.91 143.80 17.50
N LEU A 27 -45.26 144.43 18.48
CA LEU A 27 -44.47 143.73 19.50
C LEU A 27 -45.34 142.82 20.38
N LEU A 28 -46.55 143.24 20.73
CA LEU A 28 -47.49 142.43 21.47
C LEU A 28 -47.96 141.22 20.66
N ASP A 29 -48.25 141.39 19.36
CA ASP A 29 -48.61 140.29 18.45
C ASP A 29 -47.45 139.32 18.22
N ILE A 30 -46.22 139.82 18.13
CA ILE A 30 -45.02 138.99 18.10
C ILE A 30 -44.86 138.22 19.41
N SER A 31 -45.06 138.86 20.56
CA SER A 31 -44.97 138.20 21.87
C SER A 31 -46.02 137.10 22.03
N THR A 32 -47.27 137.33 21.62
CA THR A 32 -48.33 136.31 21.69
C THR A 32 -48.06 135.15 20.73
N ARG A 33 -47.49 135.41 19.54
CA ARG A 33 -47.02 134.35 18.64
C ARG A 33 -45.86 133.56 19.22
N ILE A 34 -44.88 134.22 19.84
CA ILE A 34 -43.77 133.57 20.54
C ILE A 34 -44.30 132.69 21.68
N ASP A 35 -45.22 133.18 22.50
CA ASP A 35 -45.82 132.38 23.57
C ASP A 35 -46.59 131.17 23.03
N SER A 36 -47.31 131.35 21.92
CA SER A 36 -48.00 130.25 21.23
C SER A 36 -47.01 129.22 20.68
N ASP A 37 -45.93 129.67 20.04
CA ASP A 37 -44.89 128.82 19.48
C ASP A 37 -44.11 128.09 20.58
N ILE A 38 -43.83 128.74 21.71
CA ILE A 38 -43.22 128.10 22.88
C ILE A 38 -44.15 127.03 23.45
N LYS A 39 -45.45 127.30 23.58
CA LYS A 39 -46.42 126.28 24.04
C LYS A 39 -46.49 125.09 23.09
N LYS A 40 -46.50 125.35 21.79
CA LYS A 40 -46.50 124.30 20.76
C LYS A 40 -45.21 123.49 20.82
N LEU A 41 -44.05 124.15 20.85
CA LEU A 41 -42.75 123.52 20.96
C LEU A 41 -42.66 122.66 22.23
N ASN A 42 -43.18 123.13 23.36
CA ASN A 42 -43.19 122.36 24.60
C ASN A 42 -44.09 121.12 24.51
N GLY A 43 -45.22 121.23 23.80
CA GLY A 43 -46.08 120.08 23.47
C GLY A 43 -45.41 119.07 22.53
N ASP A 44 -44.72 119.57 21.49
CA ASP A 44 -43.98 118.75 20.53
C ASP A 44 -42.79 118.03 21.23
N ILE A 45 -42.05 118.73 22.10
CA ILE A 45 -40.99 118.15 22.93
C ILE A 45 -41.55 117.07 23.88
N GLY A 46 -42.69 117.33 24.51
CA GLY A 46 -43.38 116.33 25.34
C GLY A 46 -43.73 115.06 24.55
N THR A 47 -44.26 115.25 23.34
CA THR A 47 -44.62 114.14 22.44
C THR A 47 -43.39 113.34 22.00
N VAL A 48 -42.30 114.01 21.63
CA VAL A 48 -41.04 113.36 21.24
C VAL A 48 -40.42 112.62 22.42
N ALA A 49 -40.48 113.18 23.63
CA ALA A 49 -39.99 112.51 24.84
C ALA A 49 -40.79 111.24 25.15
N GLU A 50 -42.12 111.28 25.00
CA GLU A 50 -42.99 110.13 25.23
C GLU A 50 -42.82 109.04 24.15
N GLN A 51 -42.69 109.44 22.87
CA GLN A 51 -42.37 108.54 21.77
C GLN A 51 -40.98 107.91 21.91
N SER A 52 -39.99 108.68 22.35
CA SER A 52 -38.63 108.16 22.59
C SER A 52 -38.62 107.20 23.79
N SER A 53 -39.30 107.54 24.88
CA SER A 53 -39.39 106.67 26.07
C SER A 53 -40.09 105.35 25.75
N SER A 54 -41.21 105.40 25.04
CA SER A 54 -41.93 104.19 24.60
C SER A 54 -41.13 103.39 23.57
N GLY A 55 -40.46 104.06 22.63
CA GLY A 55 -39.56 103.44 21.66
C GLY A 55 -38.41 102.69 22.31
N ILE A 56 -37.70 103.32 23.25
CA ILE A 56 -36.60 102.70 24.01
C ILE A 56 -37.10 101.51 24.82
N LYS A 57 -38.23 101.64 25.52
CA LYS A 57 -38.81 100.56 26.33
C LYS A 57 -39.22 99.35 25.49
N ASN A 58 -39.77 99.58 24.30
CA ASN A 58 -40.14 98.51 23.38
C ASN A 58 -38.91 97.81 22.79
N LEU A 59 -37.87 98.57 22.44
CA LEU A 59 -36.60 98.02 21.94
C LEU A 59 -35.90 97.18 23.00
N GLU A 60 -35.86 97.66 24.24
CA GLU A 60 -35.28 96.97 25.38
C GLU A 60 -36.05 95.67 25.67
N LYS A 61 -37.39 95.72 25.66
CA LYS A 61 -38.24 94.53 25.79
C LYS A 61 -37.97 93.51 24.68
N ALA A 62 -37.95 93.92 23.41
CA ALA A 62 -37.70 93.02 22.29
C ALA A 62 -36.30 92.37 22.36
N THR A 63 -35.29 93.16 22.76
CA THR A 63 -33.92 92.67 22.91
C THR A 63 -33.81 91.66 24.05
N ILE A 64 -34.47 91.94 25.19
CA ILE A 64 -34.54 91.01 26.33
C ILE A 64 -35.24 89.71 25.92
N GLU A 65 -36.41 89.78 25.28
CA GLU A 65 -37.15 88.60 24.82
C GLU A 65 -36.35 87.76 23.80
N GLN A 66 -35.63 88.41 22.88
CA GLN A 66 -34.74 87.72 21.95
C GLN A 66 -33.58 87.01 22.67
N SER A 67 -32.92 87.68 23.62
CA SER A 67 -31.81 87.09 24.38
C SER A 67 -32.27 85.90 25.26
N ILE A 68 -33.45 85.99 25.87
CA ILE A 68 -34.06 84.91 26.65
C ILE A 68 -34.37 83.72 25.72
N SER A 69 -34.91 83.99 24.53
CA SER A 69 -35.22 82.94 23.56
C SER A 69 -33.95 82.21 23.07
N GLN A 70 -32.90 82.97 22.74
CA GLN A 70 -31.60 82.40 22.37
C GLN A 70 -30.95 81.61 23.51
N SER A 71 -31.03 82.11 24.75
CA SER A 71 -30.52 81.42 25.92
C SER A 71 -31.25 80.10 26.18
N ASN A 72 -32.58 80.09 26.03
CA ASN A 72 -33.40 78.89 26.15
C ASN A 72 -33.07 77.87 25.06
N GLU A 73 -32.92 78.30 23.80
CA GLU A 73 -32.52 77.43 22.69
C GLU A 73 -31.12 76.84 22.94
N PHE A 74 -30.16 77.65 23.39
CA PHE A 74 -28.82 77.20 23.75
C PHE A 74 -28.85 76.18 24.90
N SER A 75 -29.66 76.43 25.93
CA SER A 75 -29.87 75.51 27.06
C SER A 75 -30.46 74.16 26.60
N GLN A 76 -31.45 74.18 25.70
CA GLN A 76 -32.02 72.97 25.11
C GLN A 76 -30.99 72.21 24.27
N LYS A 77 -30.24 72.90 23.41
CA LYS A 77 -29.14 72.30 22.63
C LYS A 77 -28.08 71.68 23.54
N ASN A 78 -27.70 72.36 24.61
CA ASN A 78 -26.73 71.84 25.57
C ASN A 78 -27.24 70.58 26.28
N LYS A 79 -28.51 70.53 26.69
CA LYS A 79 -29.14 69.32 27.23
C LYS A 79 -29.10 68.15 26.24
N HIS A 80 -29.38 68.42 24.97
CA HIS A 80 -29.31 67.40 23.92
C HIS A 80 -27.88 66.91 23.67
N VAL A 81 -26.89 67.81 23.70
CA VAL A 81 -25.46 67.42 23.61
C VAL A 81 -25.07 66.53 24.79
N VAL A 82 -25.43 66.89 26.02
CA VAL A 82 -25.16 66.07 27.21
C VAL A 82 -25.81 64.69 27.08
N SER A 83 -27.06 64.61 26.62
CA SER A 83 -27.75 63.35 26.39
C SER A 83 -27.05 62.48 25.33
N ARG A 84 -26.62 63.07 24.21
CA ARG A 84 -25.86 62.36 23.17
C ARG A 84 -24.50 61.89 23.64
N VAL A 85 -23.79 62.69 24.44
CA VAL A 85 -22.51 62.31 25.03
C VAL A 85 -22.69 61.12 25.95
N ASN A 86 -23.72 61.13 26.81
CA ASN A 86 -24.00 59.99 27.69
C ASN A 86 -24.37 58.73 26.91
N GLN A 87 -25.17 58.84 25.86
CA GLN A 87 -25.46 57.71 24.97
C GLN A 87 -24.21 57.16 24.29
N LEU A 88 -23.30 58.05 23.85
CA LEU A 88 -22.05 57.64 23.21
C LEU A 88 -21.11 56.94 24.19
N VAL A 89 -21.02 57.44 25.43
CA VAL A 89 -20.27 56.81 26.52
C VAL A 89 -20.82 55.42 26.81
N GLU A 90 -22.14 55.26 26.90
CA GLU A 90 -22.76 53.96 27.18
C GLU A 90 -22.57 52.98 26.02
N THR A 91 -22.72 53.45 24.77
CA THR A 91 -22.48 52.64 23.56
C THR A 91 -21.01 52.22 23.48
N SER A 92 -20.08 53.12 23.78
CA SER A 92 -18.64 52.84 23.83
C SER A 92 -18.32 51.78 24.89
N LYS A 93 -18.91 51.92 26.09
CA LYS A 93 -18.75 50.95 27.18
C LYS A 93 -19.28 49.57 26.79
N MET A 94 -20.50 49.47 26.25
CA MET A 94 -21.07 48.20 25.78
C MET A 94 -20.22 47.56 24.66
N THR A 95 -19.70 48.38 23.75
CA THR A 95 -18.81 47.90 22.67
C THR A 95 -17.50 47.36 23.24
N SER A 96 -16.91 48.03 24.23
CA SER A 96 -15.71 47.58 24.94
C SER A 96 -15.96 46.26 25.67
N GLU A 97 -17.05 46.15 26.43
CA GLU A 97 -17.42 44.93 27.15
C GLU A 97 -17.66 43.75 26.20
N MET A 98 -18.32 43.99 25.06
CA MET A 98 -18.54 42.96 24.04
C MET A 98 -17.22 42.55 23.34
N LEU A 99 -16.30 43.50 23.15
CA LEU A 99 -14.97 43.20 22.62
C LEU A 99 -14.16 42.35 23.60
N ASP A 100 -14.15 42.70 24.89
CA ASP A 100 -13.46 41.94 25.93
C ASP A 100 -14.04 40.52 26.05
N GLN A 101 -15.36 40.36 26.00
CA GLN A 101 -16.00 39.05 25.98
C GLN A 101 -15.62 38.22 24.76
N LYS A 102 -15.58 38.83 23.56
CA LYS A 102 -15.15 38.13 22.34
C LYS A 102 -13.69 37.73 22.38
N ILE A 103 -12.82 38.60 22.89
CA ILE A 103 -11.40 38.29 23.07
C ILE A 103 -11.27 37.11 24.03
N GLN A 104 -11.92 37.15 25.19
CA GLN A 104 -11.86 36.06 26.17
C GLN A 104 -12.37 34.74 25.59
N HIS A 105 -13.54 34.74 24.95
CA HIS A 105 -14.09 33.54 24.32
C HIS A 105 -13.16 32.98 23.22
N THR A 106 -12.55 33.86 22.42
CA THR A 106 -11.60 33.45 21.38
C THR A 106 -10.34 32.86 22.00
N THR A 107 -9.81 33.46 23.06
CA THR A 107 -8.67 32.93 23.82
C THR A 107 -8.97 31.55 24.40
N ASP A 108 -10.13 31.36 25.03
CA ASP A 108 -10.54 30.07 25.60
C ASP A 108 -10.70 28.99 24.50
N SER A 109 -11.23 29.39 23.33
CA SER A 109 -11.36 28.49 22.16
C SER A 109 -9.99 28.09 21.62
N ILE A 110 -9.04 29.03 21.52
CA ILE A 110 -7.67 28.75 21.07
C ILE A 110 -6.97 27.81 22.05
N LEU A 111 -7.11 28.03 23.36
CA LEU A 111 -6.52 27.14 24.38
C LEU A 111 -7.10 25.72 24.31
N LEU A 112 -8.40 25.58 24.02
CA LEU A 112 -9.02 24.28 23.82
C LEU A 112 -8.47 23.57 22.58
N ILE A 113 -8.30 24.31 21.47
CA ILE A 113 -7.70 23.78 20.24
C ILE A 113 -6.26 23.34 20.50
N GLU A 114 -5.45 24.16 21.17
CA GLU A 114 -4.07 23.83 21.54
C GLU A 114 -4.01 22.54 22.37
N LYS A 115 -4.89 22.40 23.37
CA LYS A 115 -4.96 21.20 24.19
C LYS A 115 -5.34 19.94 23.39
N ASN A 116 -6.30 20.07 22.47
CA ASN A 116 -6.72 18.95 21.63
C ASN A 116 -5.61 18.55 20.64
N LEU A 117 -4.94 19.53 20.02
CA LEU A 117 -3.81 19.28 19.13
C LEU A 117 -2.65 18.58 19.84
N ILE A 118 -2.31 19.00 21.06
CA ILE A 118 -1.27 18.33 21.86
C ILE A 118 -1.66 16.87 22.13
N SER A 119 -2.92 16.61 22.50
CA SER A 119 -3.40 15.23 22.74
C SER A 119 -3.33 14.37 21.48
N GLU A 120 -3.73 14.90 20.33
CA GLU A 120 -3.70 14.20 19.05
C GLU A 120 -2.26 13.93 18.58
N ILE A 121 -1.34 14.87 18.80
CA ILE A 121 0.09 14.67 18.54
C ILE A 121 0.66 13.56 19.43
N ASP A 122 0.30 13.53 20.71
CA ASP A 122 0.76 12.49 21.65
C ASP A 122 0.21 11.10 21.25
N GLU A 123 -1.06 11.02 20.85
CA GLU A 123 -1.68 9.78 20.34
C GLU A 123 -1.02 9.29 19.05
N LEU A 124 -0.81 10.19 18.07
CA LEU A 124 -0.12 9.87 16.82
C LEU A 124 1.33 9.44 17.07
N SER A 125 2.03 10.10 17.98
CA SER A 125 3.38 9.74 18.39
C SER A 125 3.43 8.34 18.99
N SER A 126 2.52 8.02 19.94
CA SER A 126 2.42 6.69 20.53
C SER A 126 2.08 5.61 19.49
N SER A 127 1.12 5.88 18.59
CA SER A 127 0.76 4.96 17.51
C SER A 127 1.93 4.73 16.55
N THR A 128 2.72 5.76 16.27
CA THR A 128 3.90 5.67 15.40
C THR A 128 5.01 4.86 16.06
N ASP A 129 5.23 5.06 17.37
CA ASP A 129 6.19 4.26 18.14
C ASP A 129 5.81 2.78 18.17
N ASP A 130 4.53 2.47 18.37
CA ASP A 130 4.04 1.08 18.37
C ASP A 130 4.14 0.44 16.98
N LYS A 131 3.78 1.17 15.91
CA LYS A 131 3.97 0.69 14.53
C LYS A 131 5.44 0.48 14.21
N THR A 132 6.33 1.37 14.68
CA THR A 132 7.78 1.24 14.52
C THR A 132 8.32 0.01 15.25
N ARG A 133 7.87 -0.26 16.47
CA ARG A 133 8.24 -1.49 17.20
C ARG A 133 7.78 -2.74 16.47
N ASN A 134 6.55 -2.78 15.99
CA ASN A 134 6.02 -3.92 15.24
C ASN A 134 6.83 -4.18 13.97
N ILE A 135 7.20 -3.13 13.22
CA ILE A 135 8.06 -3.26 12.03
C ILE A 135 9.45 -3.81 12.40
N ILE A 136 10.02 -3.38 13.52
CA ILE A 136 11.31 -3.89 14.00
C ILE A 136 11.18 -5.38 14.36
N ASP A 137 10.14 -5.77 15.09
CA ASP A 137 9.91 -7.16 15.48
C ASP A 137 9.70 -8.07 14.26
N ASP A 138 8.91 -7.63 13.28
CA ASP A 138 8.69 -8.33 12.01
C ASP A 138 9.99 -8.44 11.19
N ALA A 139 10.81 -7.40 11.18
CA ALA A 139 12.11 -7.42 10.52
C ALA A 139 13.08 -8.40 11.21
N GLU A 140 13.08 -8.48 12.55
CA GLU A 140 13.86 -9.46 13.30
C GLU A 140 13.36 -10.89 13.05
N GLN A 141 12.05 -11.11 13.01
CA GLN A 141 11.46 -12.41 12.68
C GLN A 141 11.83 -12.84 11.26
N THR A 142 11.76 -11.91 10.30
CA THR A 142 12.14 -12.14 8.91
C THR A 142 13.62 -12.47 8.79
N LYS A 143 14.49 -11.73 9.50
CA LYS A 143 15.92 -12.02 9.59
C LYS A 143 16.18 -13.42 10.14
N ALA A 144 15.46 -13.83 11.20
CA ALA A 144 15.57 -15.18 11.75
C ALA A 144 15.12 -16.26 10.75
N LYS A 145 14.06 -16.01 9.96
CA LYS A 145 13.60 -16.90 8.89
C LYS A 145 14.64 -17.03 7.77
N VAL A 146 15.24 -15.91 7.34
CA VAL A 146 16.32 -15.90 6.35
C VAL A 146 17.53 -16.69 6.83
N LEU A 147 17.97 -16.51 8.08
CA LEU A 147 19.07 -17.29 8.66
C LEU A 147 18.76 -18.79 8.70
N LYS A 148 17.51 -19.19 9.00
CA LYS A 148 17.08 -20.58 8.92
C LYS A 148 17.12 -21.13 7.48
N LEU A 149 16.67 -20.34 6.49
CA LEU A 149 16.75 -20.73 5.08
C LEU A 149 18.19 -20.88 4.62
N GLN A 150 19.09 -19.97 5.01
CA GLN A 150 20.52 -20.10 4.72
C GLN A 150 21.13 -21.38 5.32
N ALA A 151 20.74 -21.76 6.54
CA ALA A 151 21.19 -23.03 7.14
C ALA A 151 20.65 -24.26 6.39
N VAL A 152 19.42 -24.19 5.87
CA VAL A 152 18.83 -25.23 5.01
C VAL A 152 19.60 -25.32 3.69
N ASP A 153 19.90 -24.20 3.04
CA ASP A 153 20.68 -24.17 1.80
C ASP A 153 22.08 -24.76 2.01
N GLU A 154 22.76 -24.43 3.11
CA GLU A 154 24.07 -25.01 3.43
C GLU A 154 23.98 -26.54 3.65
N ALA A 155 22.89 -27.02 4.27
CA ALA A 155 22.65 -28.45 4.43
C ALA A 155 22.36 -29.17 3.09
N ILE A 156 21.61 -28.52 2.19
CA ILE A 156 21.34 -29.03 0.84
C ILE A 156 22.63 -29.10 0.04
N ILE A 157 23.48 -28.06 0.08
CA ILE A 157 24.79 -28.05 -0.58
C ILE A 157 25.65 -29.21 -0.06
N LYS A 158 25.77 -29.37 1.26
CA LYS A 158 26.53 -30.49 1.86
C LYS A 158 26.02 -31.85 1.39
N ARG A 159 24.70 -32.03 1.31
CA ARG A 159 24.10 -33.28 0.86
C ARG A 159 24.33 -33.52 -0.63
N ALA A 160 24.25 -32.48 -1.46
CA ALA A 160 24.55 -32.56 -2.90
C ALA A 160 26.02 -32.95 -3.14
N THR A 161 26.96 -32.31 -2.43
CA THR A 161 28.39 -32.67 -2.50
C THR A 161 28.63 -34.11 -2.04
N MET A 162 27.97 -34.56 -0.98
CA MET A 162 28.07 -35.95 -0.53
C MET A 162 27.55 -36.93 -1.59
N LEU A 163 26.42 -36.62 -2.23
CA LEU A 163 25.88 -37.43 -3.33
C LEU A 163 26.82 -37.47 -4.53
N GLU A 164 27.47 -36.35 -4.87
CA GLU A 164 28.46 -36.29 -5.95
C GLU A 164 29.67 -37.18 -5.64
N ILE A 165 30.19 -37.14 -4.41
CA ILE A 165 31.28 -38.01 -3.95
C ILE A 165 30.84 -39.48 -4.02
N THR A 166 29.68 -39.83 -3.47
CA THR A 166 29.17 -41.21 -3.51
C THR A 166 28.92 -41.68 -4.94
N SER A 167 28.44 -40.81 -5.82
CA SER A 167 28.27 -41.12 -7.24
C SER A 167 29.61 -41.36 -7.94
N ALA A 168 30.65 -40.58 -7.61
CA ALA A 168 31.99 -40.78 -8.13
C ALA A 168 32.59 -42.12 -7.63
N GLU A 169 32.41 -42.44 -6.35
CA GLU A 169 32.81 -43.75 -5.77
C GLU A 169 32.08 -44.92 -6.44
N LEU A 170 30.77 -44.80 -6.67
CA LEU A 170 29.99 -45.81 -7.38
C LEU A 170 30.50 -45.99 -8.82
N GLY A 171 30.87 -44.89 -9.49
CA GLY A 171 31.47 -44.92 -10.82
C GLY A 171 32.78 -45.70 -10.84
N VAL A 172 33.66 -45.49 -9.86
CA VAL A 172 34.91 -46.26 -9.71
C VAL A 172 34.62 -47.73 -9.44
N GLN A 173 33.67 -48.04 -8.55
CA GLN A 173 33.28 -49.43 -8.27
C GLN A 173 32.69 -50.12 -9.50
N SER A 174 31.87 -49.41 -10.28
CA SER A 174 31.33 -49.90 -11.56
C SER A 174 32.45 -50.20 -12.54
N GLN A 175 33.47 -49.35 -12.62
CA GLN A 175 34.63 -49.60 -13.49
C GLN A 175 35.47 -50.81 -13.02
N MET A 176 35.63 -50.99 -11.71
CA MET A 176 36.29 -52.18 -11.15
C MET A 176 35.50 -53.47 -11.43
N LEU A 177 34.18 -53.42 -11.32
CA LEU A 177 33.29 -54.53 -11.67
C LEU A 177 33.37 -54.86 -13.16
N GLN A 178 33.38 -53.84 -14.03
CA GLN A 178 33.58 -54.05 -15.46
C GLN A 178 34.92 -54.74 -15.73
N SER A 179 36.02 -54.23 -15.16
CA SER A 179 37.35 -54.85 -15.30
C SER A 179 37.39 -56.28 -14.77
N SER A 180 36.70 -56.55 -13.65
CA SER A 180 36.58 -57.91 -13.11
C SER A 180 35.78 -58.83 -14.04
N THR A 181 34.75 -58.29 -14.69
CA THR A 181 33.94 -59.00 -15.69
C THR A 181 34.78 -59.32 -16.93
N ASP A 182 35.56 -58.34 -17.42
CA ASP A 182 36.47 -58.52 -18.55
C ASP A 182 37.54 -59.58 -18.24
N MET A 183 38.12 -59.56 -17.03
CA MET A 183 39.08 -60.58 -16.58
C MET A 183 38.45 -61.98 -16.48
N LEU A 184 37.21 -62.06 -15.98
CA LEU A 184 36.49 -63.32 -15.89
C LEU A 184 36.17 -63.86 -17.28
N GLN A 185 35.77 -63.00 -18.22
CA GLN A 185 35.55 -63.36 -19.61
C GLN A 185 36.85 -63.90 -20.25
N ALA A 186 37.96 -63.18 -20.12
CA ALA A 186 39.25 -63.64 -20.65
C ALA A 186 39.69 -64.98 -20.03
N SER A 187 39.46 -65.17 -18.73
CA SER A 187 39.75 -66.45 -18.06
C SER A 187 38.83 -67.58 -18.57
N THR A 188 37.57 -67.26 -18.88
CA THR A 188 36.61 -68.21 -19.45
C THR A 188 37.01 -68.60 -20.88
N GLU A 189 37.44 -67.64 -21.70
CA GLU A 189 37.96 -67.88 -23.05
C GLU A 189 39.21 -68.76 -23.01
N SER A 190 40.16 -68.47 -22.12
CA SER A 190 41.37 -69.29 -21.93
C SER A 190 41.06 -70.70 -21.44
N LEU A 191 40.09 -70.86 -20.52
CA LEU A 191 39.64 -72.18 -20.08
C LEU A 191 38.98 -72.96 -21.21
N SER A 192 38.17 -72.28 -22.04
CA SER A 192 37.57 -72.89 -23.22
C SER A 192 38.62 -73.37 -24.22
N GLU A 193 39.66 -72.57 -24.48
CA GLU A 193 40.79 -72.94 -25.33
C GLU A 193 41.54 -74.16 -24.76
N GLY A 194 41.83 -74.15 -23.46
CA GLY A 194 42.45 -75.29 -22.76
C GLY A 194 41.59 -76.56 -22.81
N LEU A 195 40.26 -76.44 -22.78
CA LEU A 195 39.34 -77.57 -22.98
C LEU A 195 39.39 -78.11 -24.42
N PHE A 196 39.52 -77.23 -25.42
CA PHE A 196 39.71 -77.66 -26.81
C PHE A 196 41.03 -78.42 -26.99
N ASP A 197 42.14 -77.90 -26.46
CA ASP A 197 43.45 -78.57 -26.46
C ASP A 197 43.40 -79.93 -25.76
N LEU A 198 42.72 -80.00 -24.62
CA LEU A 198 42.56 -81.26 -23.88
C LEU A 198 41.73 -82.27 -24.67
N ALA A 199 40.65 -81.84 -25.31
CA ALA A 199 39.82 -82.68 -26.17
C ALA A 199 40.61 -83.18 -27.39
N GLU A 200 41.46 -82.34 -27.98
CA GLU A 200 42.36 -82.72 -29.08
C GLU A 200 43.38 -83.77 -28.63
N ARG A 201 44.11 -83.53 -27.54
CA ARG A 201 45.04 -84.51 -26.96
C ARG A 201 44.37 -85.82 -26.59
N THR A 202 43.12 -85.77 -26.12
CA THR A 202 42.34 -86.97 -25.82
C THR A 202 42.06 -87.77 -27.09
N ARG A 203 41.72 -87.11 -28.21
CA ARG A 203 41.58 -87.78 -29.51
C ARG A 203 42.90 -88.36 -30.02
N GLU A 204 44.00 -87.63 -29.87
CA GLU A 204 45.34 -88.14 -30.23
C GLU A 204 45.70 -89.39 -29.42
N LEU A 205 45.44 -89.37 -28.11
CA LEU A 205 45.66 -90.53 -27.23
C LEU A 205 44.74 -91.70 -27.58
N GLU A 206 43.48 -91.44 -27.96
CA GLU A 206 42.55 -92.47 -28.41
C GLU A 206 43.04 -93.12 -29.71
N GLN A 207 43.55 -92.32 -30.66
CA GLN A 207 44.14 -92.81 -31.90
C GLN A 207 45.41 -93.63 -31.64
N LEU A 208 46.30 -93.13 -30.77
CA LEU A 208 47.53 -93.82 -30.41
C LEU A 208 47.24 -95.13 -29.65
N SER A 209 46.22 -95.14 -28.79
CA SER A 209 45.73 -96.35 -28.12
C SER A 209 45.19 -97.35 -29.12
N LYS A 210 44.50 -96.90 -30.18
CA LYS A 210 44.03 -97.76 -31.26
C LYS A 210 45.19 -98.35 -32.08
N GLU A 211 46.20 -97.55 -32.43
CA GLU A 211 47.43 -98.04 -33.09
C GLU A 211 48.19 -99.04 -32.21
N GLN A 212 48.25 -98.79 -30.90
CA GLN A 212 48.83 -99.74 -29.94
C GLN A 212 48.00 -101.01 -29.83
N ALA A 213 46.67 -100.92 -29.81
CA ALA A 213 45.79 -102.10 -29.80
C ALA A 213 45.97 -102.94 -31.07
N GLU A 214 46.13 -102.30 -32.24
CA GLU A 214 46.46 -102.97 -33.50
C GLU A 214 47.86 -103.61 -33.48
N SER A 215 48.86 -102.93 -32.91
CA SER A 215 50.20 -103.51 -32.70
C SER A 215 50.18 -104.68 -31.72
N ILE A 216 49.37 -104.60 -30.66
CA ILE A 216 49.19 -105.70 -29.71
C ILE A 216 48.49 -106.89 -30.38
N ASP A 217 47.47 -106.66 -31.22
CA ASP A 217 46.83 -107.73 -31.99
C ASP A 217 47.81 -108.37 -32.99
N GLY A 218 48.64 -107.55 -33.65
CA GLY A 218 49.74 -107.99 -34.49
C GLY A 218 50.78 -108.83 -33.72
N LEU A 219 51.21 -108.37 -32.56
CA LEU A 219 52.14 -109.09 -31.68
C LEU A 219 51.52 -110.36 -31.10
N LEU A 220 50.22 -110.36 -30.77
CA LEU A 220 49.52 -111.57 -30.31
C LEU A 220 49.45 -112.60 -31.42
N LYS A 221 49.19 -112.17 -32.67
CA LYS A 221 49.19 -113.02 -33.85
C LYS A 221 50.59 -113.55 -34.17
N GLU A 222 51.63 -112.72 -34.11
CA GLU A 222 53.02 -113.16 -34.20
C GLU A 222 53.40 -114.11 -33.07
N SER A 223 52.93 -113.87 -31.83
CA SER A 223 53.15 -114.76 -30.69
C SER A 223 52.43 -116.10 -30.85
N ALA A 224 51.24 -116.11 -31.46
CA ALA A 224 50.51 -117.33 -31.78
C ALA A 224 51.23 -118.11 -32.90
N GLU A 225 51.82 -117.41 -33.87
CA GLU A 225 52.68 -118.01 -34.90
C GLU A 225 54.00 -118.54 -34.31
N LEU A 226 54.59 -117.81 -33.35
CA LEU A 226 55.77 -118.23 -32.60
C LEU A 226 55.46 -119.41 -31.69
N ALA A 227 54.30 -119.43 -31.03
CA ALA A 227 53.80 -120.55 -30.23
C ALA A 227 53.54 -121.77 -31.10
N GLY A 228 53.00 -121.60 -32.32
CA GLY A 228 52.90 -122.66 -33.32
C GLY A 228 54.28 -123.21 -33.71
N LYS A 229 55.27 -122.35 -33.97
CA LYS A 229 56.65 -122.74 -34.25
C LYS A 229 57.36 -123.38 -33.04
N VAL A 230 57.04 -122.96 -31.81
CA VAL A 230 57.58 -123.54 -30.57
C VAL A 230 56.93 -124.90 -30.27
N VAL A 231 55.66 -125.12 -30.63
CA VAL A 231 55.02 -126.45 -30.57
C VAL A 231 55.63 -127.39 -31.62
N ASP A 232 55.93 -126.90 -32.82
CA ASP A 232 56.65 -127.66 -33.85
C ASP A 232 58.13 -127.93 -33.49
N LEU A 233 58.78 -127.05 -32.73
CA LEU A 233 60.11 -127.26 -32.15
C LEU A 233 60.08 -128.11 -30.86
N SER A 234 58.97 -128.13 -30.12
CA SER A 234 58.79 -128.91 -28.89
C SER A 234 58.49 -130.40 -29.14
N HIS A 235 58.15 -130.80 -30.37
CA HIS A 235 58.06 -132.22 -30.76
C HIS A 235 59.40 -132.80 -31.23
N ARG A 236 60.49 -132.02 -31.19
CA ARG A 236 61.80 -132.40 -31.71
C ARG A 236 62.95 -131.90 -30.82
N GLU A 237 63.00 -132.36 -29.57
CA GLU A 237 64.23 -132.90 -28.96
C GLU A 237 63.94 -133.42 -27.56
N SER A 238 63.65 -134.73 -27.46
CA SER A 238 63.67 -135.42 -26.17
C SER A 238 65.12 -135.61 -25.73
N SER A 239 65.40 -135.32 -24.46
CA SER A 239 66.71 -135.41 -23.79
C SER A 239 67.55 -134.15 -23.86
N HIS A 240 67.13 -133.09 -23.15
CA HIS A 240 67.85 -132.57 -21.97
C HIS A 240 67.03 -131.45 -21.31
N PHE A 241 66.04 -131.90 -20.55
CA PHE A 241 65.27 -131.10 -19.61
C PHE A 241 66.08 -130.88 -18.31
N ASN A 242 65.75 -129.82 -17.57
CA ASN A 242 66.08 -129.55 -16.16
C ASN A 242 67.43 -128.91 -15.80
N MET A 243 67.55 -127.59 -16.01
CA MET A 243 68.27 -126.73 -15.05
C MET A 243 67.92 -125.23 -15.09
N ALA A 244 67.14 -124.73 -16.06
CA ALA A 244 66.96 -123.28 -16.28
C ALA A 244 65.53 -122.71 -16.07
N SER A 245 64.52 -123.55 -15.76
CA SER A 245 63.10 -123.14 -15.76
C SER A 245 62.60 -122.48 -14.46
N ALA A 246 63.35 -122.54 -13.36
CA ALA A 246 62.91 -121.97 -12.08
C ALA A 246 63.18 -120.46 -11.94
N GLY A 247 64.14 -119.90 -12.68
CA GLY A 247 64.52 -118.48 -12.57
C GLY A 247 63.61 -117.52 -13.35
N PHE A 248 62.98 -117.99 -14.43
CA PHE A 248 62.20 -117.14 -15.33
C PHE A 248 60.74 -116.91 -14.84
N LEU A 249 60.21 -117.82 -14.02
CA LEU A 249 58.84 -117.78 -13.54
C LEU A 249 58.63 -116.75 -12.41
N LEU A 250 59.71 -116.39 -11.69
CA LEU A 250 59.67 -115.41 -10.60
C LEU A 250 59.70 -113.94 -11.11
N LEU A 251 60.28 -113.69 -12.30
CA LEU A 251 60.27 -112.36 -12.93
C LEU A 251 58.94 -112.01 -13.61
N LEU A 252 58.23 -113.01 -14.16
CA LEU A 252 56.92 -112.79 -14.79
C LEU A 252 55.81 -112.46 -13.78
N ILE A 253 55.86 -113.03 -12.57
CA ILE A 253 54.86 -112.74 -11.52
C ILE A 253 55.01 -111.31 -10.98
N MET A 254 56.23 -110.76 -10.94
CA MET A 254 56.46 -109.39 -10.46
C MET A 254 56.01 -108.31 -11.45
N ALA A 255 56.08 -108.57 -12.76
CA ALA A 255 55.61 -107.66 -13.80
C ALA A 255 54.07 -107.57 -13.87
N VAL A 256 53.37 -108.68 -13.65
CA VAL A 256 51.89 -108.72 -13.65
C VAL A 256 51.30 -108.01 -12.42
N ILE A 257 51.97 -108.06 -11.27
CA ILE A 257 51.54 -107.35 -10.05
C ILE A 257 51.70 -105.82 -10.20
N ILE A 258 52.75 -105.34 -10.86
CA ILE A 258 52.95 -103.89 -11.10
C ILE A 258 51.93 -103.34 -12.12
N TYR A 259 51.57 -104.12 -13.14
CA TYR A 259 50.59 -103.72 -14.16
C TYR A 259 49.16 -103.58 -13.59
N PHE A 260 48.74 -104.50 -12.70
CA PHE A 260 47.39 -104.46 -12.12
C PHE A 260 47.17 -103.37 -11.06
N VAL A 261 48.22 -102.84 -10.44
CA VAL A 261 48.11 -101.76 -9.44
C VAL A 261 47.89 -100.38 -10.10
N GLN A 262 48.23 -100.22 -11.38
CA GLN A 262 48.14 -98.93 -12.08
C GLN A 262 46.80 -98.70 -12.81
N GLN A 263 46.02 -99.76 -13.06
CA GLN A 263 44.78 -99.69 -13.83
C GLN A 263 43.53 -99.41 -12.97
N GLY A 264 43.63 -99.49 -11.63
CA GLY A 264 42.50 -99.31 -10.71
C GLY A 264 42.19 -97.86 -10.27
N GLN A 265 42.89 -96.84 -10.78
CA GLN A 265 42.70 -95.44 -10.34
C GLN A 265 42.11 -94.48 -11.40
N PHE A 266 41.84 -94.92 -12.63
CA PHE A 266 41.37 -94.02 -13.70
C PHE A 266 39.86 -94.05 -13.98
N ASP A 267 39.13 -95.09 -13.56
CA ASP A 267 37.69 -95.20 -13.87
C ASP A 267 36.76 -94.39 -12.95
N SER A 268 37.25 -93.88 -11.81
CA SER A 268 36.40 -93.12 -10.86
C SER A 268 36.45 -91.60 -11.04
N ILE A 269 37.39 -91.09 -11.85
CA ILE A 269 37.56 -89.64 -12.10
C ILE A 269 36.82 -89.23 -13.38
N ALA A 270 36.82 -90.06 -14.42
CA ALA A 270 36.15 -89.76 -15.69
C ALA A 270 34.61 -89.69 -15.58
N LEU A 271 34.00 -90.48 -14.70
CA LEU A 271 32.54 -90.51 -14.50
C LEU A 271 32.01 -89.37 -13.62
N LYS A 272 32.88 -88.70 -12.84
CA LYS A 272 32.48 -87.58 -11.95
C LYS A 272 32.58 -86.20 -12.63
N LEU A 273 33.42 -86.06 -13.66
CA LEU A 273 33.56 -84.80 -14.41
C LEU A 273 32.39 -84.55 -15.37
N ASN A 274 31.84 -85.60 -16.00
CA ASN A 274 30.81 -85.43 -17.03
C ASN A 274 29.46 -84.95 -16.45
N GLY A 275 29.16 -85.27 -15.19
CA GLY A 275 27.94 -84.82 -14.50
C GLY A 275 28.06 -83.44 -13.84
N GLN A 276 29.26 -82.88 -13.67
CA GLN A 276 29.46 -81.56 -13.05
C GLN A 276 29.48 -80.42 -14.08
N SER A 277 29.83 -80.68 -15.34
CA SER A 277 29.83 -79.64 -16.40
C SER A 277 28.43 -79.09 -16.67
N GLU A 278 27.42 -79.95 -16.76
CA GLU A 278 26.03 -79.57 -17.06
C GLU A 278 25.39 -78.74 -15.92
N VAL A 279 25.77 -79.01 -14.66
CA VAL A 279 25.32 -78.26 -13.48
C VAL A 279 26.01 -76.90 -13.37
N ILE A 280 27.26 -76.78 -13.83
CA ILE A 280 28.02 -75.52 -13.81
C ILE A 280 27.49 -74.57 -14.88
N ASP A 281 27.22 -75.05 -16.09
CA ASP A 281 26.67 -74.21 -17.18
C ASP A 281 25.29 -73.67 -16.83
N THR A 282 24.43 -74.51 -16.24
CA THR A 282 23.09 -74.08 -15.80
C THR A 282 23.17 -73.01 -14.70
N ARG A 283 24.06 -73.18 -13.70
CA ARG A 283 24.24 -72.19 -12.63
C ARG A 283 24.88 -70.88 -13.12
N LEU A 284 25.73 -70.93 -14.13
CA LEU A 284 26.33 -69.74 -14.72
C LEU A 284 25.30 -68.87 -15.45
N VAL A 285 24.36 -69.51 -16.15
CA VAL A 285 23.22 -68.82 -16.79
C VAL A 285 22.30 -68.19 -15.74
N ASP A 286 21.95 -68.93 -14.68
CA ASP A 286 21.10 -68.40 -13.60
C ASP A 286 21.75 -67.21 -12.87
N ILE A 287 23.07 -67.23 -12.65
CA ILE A 287 23.80 -66.13 -12.00
C ILE A 287 23.88 -64.91 -12.92
N LYS A 288 24.15 -65.09 -14.22
CA LYS A 288 24.14 -63.98 -15.19
C LYS A 288 22.77 -63.33 -15.31
N GLN A 289 21.71 -64.13 -15.34
CA GLN A 289 20.34 -63.64 -15.40
C GLN A 289 19.98 -62.86 -14.12
N ALA A 290 20.26 -63.41 -12.94
CA ALA A 290 20.00 -62.74 -11.67
C ALA A 290 20.78 -61.42 -11.51
N GLN A 291 22.00 -61.35 -12.06
CA GLN A 291 22.81 -60.12 -12.04
C GLN A 291 22.27 -59.05 -13.01
N SER A 292 21.79 -59.45 -14.20
CA SER A 292 21.13 -58.54 -15.14
C SER A 292 19.83 -57.99 -14.57
N ASP A 293 18.97 -58.86 -14.02
CA ASP A 293 17.69 -58.46 -13.44
C ASP A 293 17.87 -57.52 -12.25
N ALA A 294 18.92 -57.72 -11.44
CA ALA A 294 19.26 -56.81 -10.33
C ALA A 294 19.81 -55.46 -10.80
N SER A 295 20.62 -55.43 -11.87
CA SER A 295 21.16 -54.20 -12.46
C SER A 295 20.07 -53.35 -13.13
N ASP A 296 19.14 -53.99 -13.83
CA ASP A 296 18.02 -53.34 -14.49
C ASP A 296 17.02 -52.79 -13.45
N GLY A 297 16.74 -53.57 -12.39
CA GLY A 297 15.90 -53.11 -11.27
C GLY A 297 16.48 -51.90 -10.53
N LEU A 298 17.80 -51.87 -10.32
CA LEU A 298 18.47 -50.74 -9.65
C LEU A 298 18.45 -49.48 -10.54
N SER A 299 18.71 -49.65 -11.84
CA SER A 299 18.68 -48.55 -12.81
C SER A 299 17.29 -47.94 -12.92
N GLN A 300 16.24 -48.77 -12.95
CA GLN A 300 14.86 -48.31 -12.97
C GLN A 300 14.50 -47.54 -11.68
N SER A 301 14.91 -48.06 -10.52
CA SER A 301 14.63 -47.39 -9.25
C SER A 301 15.31 -46.02 -9.12
N VAL A 302 16.49 -45.84 -9.72
CA VAL A 302 17.18 -44.53 -9.78
C VAL A 302 16.45 -43.56 -10.71
N VAL A 303 15.94 -44.03 -11.85
CA VAL A 303 15.14 -43.22 -12.78
C VAL A 303 13.84 -42.78 -12.12
N ASP A 304 13.15 -43.69 -11.44
CA ASP A 304 11.88 -43.40 -10.75
C ASP A 304 12.08 -42.38 -9.61
N LEU A 305 13.16 -42.54 -8.82
CA LEU A 305 13.52 -41.57 -7.77
C LEU A 305 13.86 -40.19 -8.33
N LYS A 306 14.54 -40.13 -9.48
CA LYS A 306 14.87 -38.87 -10.14
C LYS A 306 13.61 -38.18 -10.64
N GLN A 307 12.70 -38.90 -11.27
CA GLN A 307 11.42 -38.36 -11.74
C GLN A 307 10.55 -37.87 -10.57
N GLU A 308 10.46 -38.62 -9.47
CA GLU A 308 9.68 -38.20 -8.30
C GLU A 308 10.29 -36.95 -7.64
N LEU A 309 11.63 -36.84 -7.60
CA LEU A 309 12.31 -35.65 -7.10
C LEU A 309 12.07 -34.43 -8.01
N GLU A 310 12.20 -34.58 -9.33
CA GLU A 310 11.93 -33.52 -10.30
C GLU A 310 10.49 -33.01 -10.18
N LYS A 311 9.52 -33.92 -10.11
CA LYS A 311 8.11 -33.58 -9.90
C LYS A 311 7.89 -32.82 -8.59
N LYS A 312 8.55 -33.22 -7.50
CA LYS A 312 8.42 -32.56 -6.20
C LYS A 312 9.04 -31.16 -6.18
N VAL A 313 10.17 -30.97 -6.87
CA VAL A 313 10.80 -29.66 -7.08
C VAL A 313 9.89 -28.76 -7.91
N GLU A 314 9.27 -29.29 -8.95
CA GLU A 314 8.37 -28.53 -9.82
C GLU A 314 7.09 -28.11 -9.08
N MET A 315 6.50 -29.02 -8.29
CA MET A 315 5.37 -28.70 -7.40
C MET A 315 5.73 -27.65 -6.35
N MET A 316 6.92 -27.74 -5.75
CA MET A 316 7.39 -26.77 -4.75
C MET A 316 7.62 -25.39 -5.37
N ASN A 317 8.24 -25.33 -6.55
CA ASN A 317 8.43 -24.07 -7.28
C ASN A 317 7.09 -23.44 -7.69
N ALA A 318 6.13 -24.24 -8.16
CA ALA A 318 4.80 -23.74 -8.49
C ALA A 318 4.05 -23.20 -7.25
N ALA A 319 4.11 -23.92 -6.13
CA ALA A 319 3.50 -23.48 -4.87
C ALA A 319 4.16 -22.18 -4.34
N MET A 320 5.48 -22.08 -4.40
CA MET A 320 6.21 -20.89 -3.97
C MET A 320 5.91 -19.68 -4.86
N GLN A 321 5.81 -19.86 -6.18
CA GLN A 321 5.42 -18.78 -7.09
C GLN A 321 3.99 -18.32 -6.86
N ASP A 322 3.07 -19.23 -6.55
CA ASP A 322 1.68 -18.88 -6.27
C ASP A 322 1.55 -18.12 -4.95
N ASP A 323 2.26 -18.56 -3.91
CA ASP A 323 2.30 -17.88 -2.61
C ASP A 323 2.88 -16.45 -2.74
N LEU A 324 4.01 -16.33 -3.45
CA LEU A 324 4.64 -15.02 -3.72
C LEU A 324 3.71 -14.11 -4.53
N ARG A 325 2.98 -14.65 -5.52
CA ARG A 325 2.00 -13.87 -6.29
C ARG A 325 0.85 -13.36 -5.43
N ARG A 326 0.33 -14.20 -4.52
CA ARG A 326 -0.75 -13.79 -3.60
C ARG A 326 -0.27 -12.72 -2.62
N GLU A 327 0.93 -12.89 -2.07
CA GLU A 327 1.51 -11.92 -1.13
C GLU A 327 1.80 -10.58 -1.82
N ILE A 328 2.36 -10.60 -3.03
CA ILE A 328 2.54 -9.39 -3.85
C ILE A 328 1.18 -8.75 -4.18
N ALA A 329 0.17 -9.53 -4.58
CA ALA A 329 -1.14 -8.98 -4.90
C ALA A 329 -1.80 -8.31 -3.68
N ALA A 330 -1.77 -8.96 -2.51
CA ALA A 330 -2.29 -8.41 -1.26
C ALA A 330 -1.51 -7.16 -0.83
N GLY A 331 -0.19 -7.17 -0.96
CA GLY A 331 0.66 -6.00 -0.65
C GLY A 331 0.38 -4.82 -1.59
N VAL A 332 0.21 -5.07 -2.89
CA VAL A 332 -0.14 -4.04 -3.88
C VAL A 332 -1.52 -3.46 -3.60
N GLU A 333 -2.50 -4.29 -3.24
CA GLU A 333 -3.85 -3.84 -2.87
C GLU A 333 -3.84 -2.97 -1.62
N LEU A 334 -3.11 -3.36 -0.58
CA LEU A 334 -2.96 -2.57 0.65
C LEU A 334 -2.31 -1.21 0.37
N VAL A 335 -1.20 -1.20 -0.37
CA VAL A 335 -0.51 0.04 -0.75
C VAL A 335 -1.41 0.92 -1.61
N SER A 336 -2.17 0.34 -2.54
CA SER A 336 -3.13 1.10 -3.36
C SER A 336 -4.20 1.79 -2.52
N HIS A 337 -4.74 1.08 -1.52
CA HIS A 337 -5.74 1.64 -0.60
C HIS A 337 -5.15 2.79 0.25
N GLU A 338 -3.93 2.64 0.77
CA GLU A 338 -3.28 3.67 1.58
C GLU A 338 -2.87 4.90 0.74
N VAL A 339 -2.35 4.69 -0.47
CA VAL A 339 -2.06 5.77 -1.43
C VAL A 339 -3.33 6.55 -1.79
N GLN A 340 -4.46 5.87 -1.99
CA GLN A 340 -5.71 6.55 -2.27
C GLN A 340 -6.23 7.32 -1.07
N GLY A 341 -6.18 6.76 0.14
CA GLY A 341 -6.57 7.49 1.36
C GLY A 341 -5.72 8.76 1.57
N LEU A 342 -4.43 8.71 1.24
CA LEU A 342 -3.56 9.88 1.23
C LEU A 342 -3.95 10.88 0.13
N GLN A 343 -4.31 10.41 -1.06
CA GLN A 343 -4.78 11.28 -2.15
C GLN A 343 -6.07 12.01 -1.75
N ASP A 344 -7.06 11.31 -1.22
CA ASP A 344 -8.33 11.90 -0.78
C ASP A 344 -8.09 12.96 0.32
N HIS A 345 -7.13 12.71 1.21
CA HIS A 345 -6.71 13.69 2.23
C HIS A 345 -6.04 14.91 1.61
N VAL A 346 -5.11 14.72 0.65
CA VAL A 346 -4.43 15.81 -0.06
C VAL A 346 -5.44 16.66 -0.83
N ASP A 347 -6.34 16.04 -1.59
CA ASP A 347 -7.38 16.73 -2.35
C ASP A 347 -8.30 17.53 -1.43
N SER A 348 -8.66 16.97 -0.27
CA SER A 348 -9.48 17.65 0.73
C SER A 348 -8.76 18.83 1.39
N VAL A 349 -7.45 18.71 1.63
CA VAL A 349 -6.61 19.81 2.14
C VAL A 349 -6.49 20.90 1.08
N GLU A 350 -6.20 20.54 -0.17
CA GLU A 350 -6.08 21.46 -1.30
C GLU A 350 -7.41 22.21 -1.53
N GLY A 351 -8.53 21.51 -1.53
CA GLY A 351 -9.87 22.11 -1.62
C GLY A 351 -10.14 23.12 -0.51
N ARG A 352 -9.74 22.85 0.74
CA ARG A 352 -9.87 23.83 1.85
C ARG A 352 -8.94 25.03 1.71
N LEU A 353 -7.72 24.80 1.22
CA LEU A 353 -6.72 25.85 1.02
C LEU A 353 -7.15 26.82 -0.09
N ASN A 354 -7.66 26.29 -1.21
CA ASN A 354 -8.13 27.08 -2.34
C ASN A 354 -9.33 27.98 -1.97
N LEU A 355 -10.08 27.61 -0.92
CA LEU A 355 -11.25 28.35 -0.42
C LEU A 355 -10.92 29.31 0.73
N GLU A 356 -9.64 29.53 1.04
CA GLU A 356 -9.15 30.36 2.16
C GLU A 356 -9.76 29.97 3.54
N SER A 357 -10.32 28.78 3.65
CA SER A 357 -11.13 28.38 4.80
C SER A 357 -10.57 27.09 5.39
N ILE A 358 -9.45 27.28 6.08
CA ILE A 358 -8.66 26.23 6.74
C ILE A 358 -9.47 25.53 7.86
N ASN A 359 -10.48 26.21 8.42
CA ASN A 359 -11.27 25.72 9.56
C ASN A 359 -12.62 25.10 9.16
N GLY A 360 -12.92 25.02 7.87
CA GLY A 360 -14.15 24.40 7.38
C GLY A 360 -14.10 22.88 7.53
N ARG A 361 -14.91 22.31 8.43
CA ARG A 361 -15.14 20.86 8.44
C ARG A 361 -15.73 20.40 7.11
N LEU A 362 -15.27 19.27 6.58
CA LEU A 362 -15.81 18.62 5.40
C LEU A 362 -16.27 17.21 5.82
N GLY A 363 -17.56 17.02 6.06
CA GLY A 363 -18.07 15.75 6.61
C GLY A 363 -17.67 15.51 8.07
N ASP A 364 -17.71 14.24 8.48
CA ASP A 364 -17.38 13.80 9.83
C ASP A 364 -15.86 13.79 10.11
N ASP A 365 -15.07 13.33 9.15
CA ASP A 365 -13.62 13.10 9.24
C ASP A 365 -12.76 14.18 8.54
N ASN A 366 -13.37 15.26 8.07
CA ASN A 366 -12.72 16.35 7.31
C ASN A 366 -12.15 15.91 5.95
N ILE A 367 -12.65 14.82 5.39
CA ILE A 367 -12.25 14.29 4.09
C ILE A 367 -13.50 14.13 3.22
N ILE A 368 -13.37 14.42 1.92
CA ILE A 368 -14.35 13.99 0.93
C ILE A 368 -13.72 12.82 0.17
N HIS A 369 -14.25 11.62 0.39
CA HIS A 369 -13.70 10.38 -0.15
C HIS A 369 -13.97 10.23 -1.65
N GLY A 370 -13.01 9.67 -2.39
CA GLY A 370 -13.12 9.46 -3.83
C GLY A 370 -13.86 8.17 -4.22
N GLU A 371 -13.79 7.81 -5.51
CA GLU A 371 -14.53 6.68 -6.07
C GLU A 371 -14.17 5.32 -5.47
N GLN A 372 -12.91 5.09 -5.08
CA GLN A 372 -12.49 3.81 -4.52
C GLN A 372 -13.20 3.51 -3.20
N TRP A 373 -13.37 4.54 -2.36
CA TRP A 373 -14.13 4.41 -1.12
C TRP A 373 -15.58 4.02 -1.41
N LEU A 374 -16.21 4.64 -2.42
CA LEU A 374 -17.56 4.28 -2.87
C LEU A 374 -17.65 2.83 -3.36
N ARG A 375 -16.60 2.28 -4.00
CA ARG A 375 -16.53 0.88 -4.42
C ARG A 375 -16.41 -0.10 -3.25
N ALA A 376 -15.83 0.33 -2.13
CA ALA A 376 -15.67 -0.48 -0.93
C ALA A 376 -16.92 -0.51 -0.03
N LEU A 377 -17.89 0.38 -0.26
CA LEU A 377 -19.12 0.41 0.53
C LEU A 377 -19.99 -0.85 0.32
N PRO A 378 -20.74 -1.29 1.35
CA PRO A 378 -21.74 -2.35 1.19
C PRO A 378 -22.79 -1.97 0.15
N ALA A 379 -23.00 -2.81 -0.85
CA ALA A 379 -23.89 -2.53 -1.98
C ALA A 379 -25.35 -2.36 -1.56
N GLU A 380 -25.74 -2.97 -0.45
CA GLU A 380 -27.06 -2.90 0.20
C GLU A 380 -27.33 -1.58 0.94
N ASN A 381 -26.31 -0.74 1.15
CA ASN A 381 -26.47 0.54 1.83
C ASN A 381 -26.99 1.63 0.89
N PHE A 382 -27.29 2.79 1.48
CA PHE A 382 -27.84 3.96 0.80
C PHE A 382 -26.95 5.19 1.05
N VAL A 383 -26.93 6.10 0.08
CA VAL A 383 -26.25 7.40 0.18
C VAL A 383 -27.21 8.50 -0.25
N ILE A 384 -26.97 9.73 0.19
CA ILE A 384 -27.74 10.90 -0.26
C ILE A 384 -26.92 11.61 -1.32
N GLN A 385 -27.44 11.68 -2.54
CA GLN A 385 -26.90 12.52 -3.59
C GLN A 385 -27.32 13.96 -3.34
N MET A 386 -26.35 14.82 -3.08
CA MET A 386 -26.56 16.22 -2.67
C MET A 386 -26.76 17.11 -3.88
N ALA A 387 -25.78 17.12 -4.79
CA ALA A 387 -25.78 17.96 -5.98
C ALA A 387 -24.82 17.41 -7.05
N TYR A 388 -25.00 17.93 -8.25
CA TYR A 388 -24.12 17.80 -9.40
C TYR A 388 -23.47 19.16 -9.68
N VAL A 389 -22.14 19.23 -9.75
CA VAL A 389 -21.40 20.50 -9.93
C VAL A 389 -20.35 20.37 -11.03
N ASP A 390 -20.00 21.46 -11.70
CA ASP A 390 -19.18 21.42 -12.91
C ASP A 390 -17.66 21.47 -12.63
N SER A 391 -17.26 21.66 -11.37
CA SER A 391 -15.85 21.67 -10.98
C SER A 391 -15.62 21.12 -9.58
N SER A 392 -14.40 20.65 -9.33
CA SER A 392 -13.95 20.21 -8.00
C SER A 392 -14.03 21.36 -6.98
N ASP A 393 -13.64 22.58 -7.36
CA ASP A 393 -13.72 23.75 -6.48
C ASP A 393 -15.16 24.01 -6.00
N GLN A 394 -16.14 23.93 -6.90
CA GLN A 394 -17.56 24.08 -6.54
C GLN A 394 -18.04 22.97 -5.62
N LEU A 395 -17.51 21.75 -5.76
CA LEU A 395 -17.82 20.64 -4.87
C LEU A 395 -17.38 20.95 -3.44
N TYR A 396 -16.15 21.45 -3.28
CA TYR A 396 -15.62 21.84 -1.97
C TYR A 396 -16.33 23.08 -1.39
N GLU A 397 -16.66 24.07 -2.22
CA GLU A 397 -17.48 25.23 -1.80
C GLU A 397 -18.83 24.80 -1.27
N LEU A 398 -19.48 23.87 -1.97
CA LEU A 398 -20.77 23.35 -1.60
C LEU A 398 -20.71 22.57 -0.28
N ALA A 399 -19.75 21.66 -0.16
CA ALA A 399 -19.53 20.88 1.05
C ALA A 399 -19.29 21.79 2.27
N GLN A 400 -18.52 22.85 2.08
CA GLN A 400 -18.25 23.85 3.11
C GLN A 400 -19.48 24.70 3.45
N TYR A 401 -20.20 25.20 2.44
CA TYR A 401 -21.37 26.05 2.63
C TYR A 401 -22.47 25.32 3.40
N TYR A 402 -22.67 24.03 3.12
CA TYR A 402 -23.67 23.20 3.77
C TYR A 402 -23.14 22.37 4.94
N ASN A 403 -21.92 22.64 5.43
CA ASN A 403 -21.28 21.94 6.56
C ASN A 403 -22.15 21.88 7.82
N TYR A 404 -23.05 22.86 8.04
CA TYR A 404 -24.02 22.78 9.14
C TYR A 404 -24.91 21.52 9.09
N TYR A 405 -25.26 21.06 7.89
CA TYR A 405 -26.13 19.91 7.64
C TYR A 405 -25.35 18.64 7.29
N LEU A 406 -24.16 18.79 6.69
CA LEU A 406 -23.30 17.69 6.25
C LEU A 406 -22.43 17.19 7.41
N LYS A 407 -23.04 16.41 8.31
CA LYS A 407 -22.36 15.85 9.49
C LYS A 407 -21.85 14.44 9.33
N ASP A 408 -22.31 13.75 8.30
CA ASP A 408 -21.89 12.39 7.96
C ASP A 408 -20.73 12.42 6.96
N THR A 409 -20.12 11.26 6.73
CA THR A 409 -19.05 11.06 5.75
C THR A 409 -19.44 11.60 4.37
N LEU A 410 -18.53 12.34 3.73
CA LEU A 410 -18.74 12.88 2.39
C LEU A 410 -17.96 12.07 1.38
N SER A 411 -18.52 11.91 0.19
CA SER A 411 -17.85 11.24 -0.91
C SER A 411 -18.21 11.88 -2.24
N TYR A 412 -17.39 11.64 -3.25
CA TYR A 412 -17.64 12.11 -4.59
C TYR A 412 -17.20 11.11 -5.66
N PHE A 413 -17.76 11.28 -6.85
CA PHE A 413 -17.29 10.64 -8.07
C PHE A 413 -17.46 11.60 -9.24
N ASP A 414 -16.68 11.40 -10.30
CA ASP A 414 -16.76 12.22 -11.48
C ASP A 414 -17.62 11.57 -12.57
N VAL A 415 -18.24 12.42 -13.38
CA VAL A 415 -19.15 12.07 -14.45
C VAL A 415 -18.72 12.84 -15.67
N THR A 416 -18.10 12.14 -16.61
CA THR A 416 -17.72 12.73 -17.88
C THR A 416 -18.84 12.55 -18.91
N ARG A 417 -19.41 13.65 -19.40
CA ARG A 417 -20.40 13.68 -20.49
C ARG A 417 -20.00 14.71 -21.54
N ASP A 418 -19.97 14.30 -22.80
CA ASP A 418 -19.65 15.17 -23.94
C ASP A 418 -18.31 15.94 -23.78
N GLY A 419 -17.34 15.34 -23.09
CA GLY A 419 -16.02 15.94 -22.83
C GLY A 419 -15.99 16.94 -21.67
N VAL A 420 -17.11 17.13 -20.97
CA VAL A 420 -17.19 17.92 -19.73
C VAL A 420 -17.24 16.96 -18.54
N THR A 421 -16.29 17.11 -17.63
CA THR A 421 -16.26 16.39 -16.36
C THR A 421 -17.00 17.21 -15.32
N ALA A 422 -17.95 16.57 -14.64
CA ALA A 422 -18.66 17.17 -13.52
C ALA A 422 -18.74 16.18 -12.37
N TYR A 423 -18.93 16.69 -11.16
CA TYR A 423 -18.73 15.98 -9.92
C TYR A 423 -20.04 15.82 -9.17
N VAL A 424 -20.24 14.65 -8.58
CA VAL A 424 -21.42 14.34 -7.79
C VAL A 424 -21.02 14.28 -6.32
N LEU A 425 -21.58 15.17 -5.50
CA LEU A 425 -21.38 15.14 -4.06
C LEU A 425 -22.40 14.20 -3.41
N LEU A 426 -21.91 13.27 -2.60
CA LEU A 426 -22.68 12.30 -1.84
C LEU A 426 -22.43 12.48 -0.34
N SER A 427 -23.44 12.14 0.46
CA SER A 427 -23.37 12.18 1.93
C SER A 427 -23.89 10.88 2.55
N GLY A 428 -23.14 10.41 3.55
CA GLY A 428 -23.46 9.29 4.42
C GLY A 428 -23.19 7.92 3.81
N ASN A 429 -23.43 6.91 4.64
CA ASN A 429 -23.43 5.48 4.30
C ASN A 429 -24.46 4.79 5.20
N TYR A 430 -25.73 4.84 4.79
CA TYR A 430 -26.87 4.45 5.61
C TYR A 430 -27.22 2.97 5.39
N PRO A 431 -27.29 2.14 6.44
CA PRO A 431 -27.68 0.73 6.34
C PRO A 431 -29.11 0.50 5.84
N SER A 432 -29.99 1.51 5.92
CA SER A 432 -31.38 1.39 5.52
C SER A 432 -31.89 2.64 4.80
N HIS A 433 -32.84 2.44 3.89
CA HIS A 433 -33.50 3.53 3.17
C HIS A 433 -34.16 4.53 4.13
N GLN A 434 -34.75 4.04 5.23
CA GLN A 434 -35.42 4.87 6.23
C GLN A 434 -34.45 5.80 6.95
N GLU A 435 -33.23 5.34 7.25
CA GLU A 435 -32.19 6.19 7.85
C GLU A 435 -31.71 7.26 6.86
N ALA A 436 -31.51 6.90 5.59
CA ALA A 436 -31.18 7.86 4.55
C ALA A 436 -32.28 8.90 4.34
N GLU A 437 -33.56 8.51 4.37
CA GLU A 437 -34.70 9.43 4.29
C GLU A 437 -34.77 10.37 5.51
N ALA A 438 -34.50 9.85 6.72
CA ALA A 438 -34.47 10.67 7.93
C ALA A 438 -33.35 11.71 7.88
N ALA A 439 -32.16 11.33 7.42
CA ALA A 439 -31.05 12.25 7.21
C ALA A 439 -31.37 13.28 6.12
N LEU A 440 -31.99 12.86 5.00
CA LEU A 440 -32.44 13.75 3.94
C LEU A 440 -33.48 14.78 4.45
N GLN A 441 -34.37 14.41 5.36
CA GLN A 441 -35.35 15.33 5.96
C GLN A 441 -34.72 16.40 6.86
N ALA A 442 -33.54 16.13 7.42
CA ALA A 442 -32.77 17.10 8.19
C ALA A 442 -32.00 18.11 7.31
N MET A 443 -31.89 17.83 6.00
CA MET A 443 -31.19 18.68 5.04
C MET A 443 -32.09 19.76 4.43
N PRO A 444 -31.52 20.85 3.89
CA PRO A 444 -32.26 21.84 3.13
C PRO A 444 -32.99 21.18 1.95
N ARG A 445 -34.22 21.64 1.69
CA ARG A 445 -35.05 21.12 0.59
C ARG A 445 -34.38 21.26 -0.79
N TYR A 446 -33.49 22.23 -0.92
CA TYR A 446 -32.71 22.49 -2.12
C TYR A 446 -31.26 22.79 -1.74
N ILE A 447 -30.33 22.19 -2.47
CA ILE A 447 -28.89 22.42 -2.40
C ILE A 447 -28.45 22.73 -3.83
N ASP A 448 -27.89 23.92 -4.03
CA ASP A 448 -27.54 24.42 -5.36
C ASP A 448 -28.68 24.31 -6.39
N MET A 449 -29.90 24.72 -5.98
CA MET A 449 -31.14 24.59 -6.77
C MET A 449 -31.55 23.15 -7.14
N GLN A 450 -30.80 22.13 -6.69
CA GLN A 450 -31.08 20.72 -6.89
C GLN A 450 -31.76 20.14 -5.66
N ARG A 451 -32.59 19.12 -5.85
CA ARG A 451 -33.20 18.40 -4.72
C ARG A 451 -32.32 17.22 -4.35
N PRO A 452 -31.79 17.16 -3.12
CA PRO A 452 -31.06 15.99 -2.68
C PRO A 452 -31.97 14.76 -2.68
N LEU A 453 -31.40 13.59 -2.96
CA LEU A 453 -32.16 12.36 -3.19
C LEU A 453 -31.39 11.14 -2.71
N VAL A 454 -32.12 10.16 -2.17
CA VAL A 454 -31.53 8.89 -1.73
C VAL A 454 -31.18 8.03 -2.95
N ARG A 455 -30.01 7.39 -2.92
CA ARG A 455 -29.50 6.45 -3.91
C ARG A 455 -29.07 5.15 -3.23
N ASP A 456 -29.26 4.04 -3.93
CA ASP A 456 -28.66 2.76 -3.55
C ASP A 456 -27.17 2.79 -3.88
N VAL A 457 -26.31 2.33 -2.96
CA VAL A 457 -24.87 2.21 -3.19
C VAL A 457 -24.60 1.33 -4.41
N ALA A 458 -25.31 0.20 -4.57
CA ALA A 458 -25.20 -0.66 -5.75
C ALA A 458 -25.39 0.10 -7.08
N SER A 459 -26.34 1.05 -7.12
CA SER A 459 -26.60 1.85 -8.32
C SER A 459 -25.46 2.83 -8.61
N VAL A 460 -24.87 3.42 -7.57
CA VAL A 460 -23.69 4.29 -7.69
C VAL A 460 -22.47 3.48 -8.13
N GLN A 461 -22.23 2.32 -7.53
CA GLN A 461 -21.13 1.41 -7.87
C GLN A 461 -21.22 0.92 -9.32
N GLN A 462 -22.43 0.60 -9.79
CA GLN A 462 -22.64 0.23 -11.19
C GLN A 462 -22.37 1.40 -12.14
N PHE A 463 -22.63 2.63 -11.70
CA PHE A 463 -22.38 3.83 -12.49
C PHE A 463 -20.87 4.09 -12.65
N ILE A 464 -20.11 4.10 -11.56
CA ILE A 464 -18.65 4.35 -11.56
C ILE A 464 -17.82 3.22 -12.19
N SER A 465 -18.43 2.04 -12.41
CA SER A 465 -17.77 0.90 -13.05
C SER A 465 -17.88 0.90 -14.58
N ARG A 466 -18.62 1.86 -15.16
CA ARG A 466 -18.80 2.02 -16.61
C ARG A 466 -17.84 3.07 -17.14
#